data_AF-A0A7X9H3K1-F1
#
_entry.id   AF-A0A7X9H3K1-F1
#
_cell.length_a   1.000
_cell.length_b   1.000
_cell.length_c   1.000
_cell.angle_alpha   90.00
_cell.angle_beta   90.00
_cell.angle_gamma   90.00
#
_symmetry.space_group_name_H-M   'P 1'
#
loop_
_entity.id
_entity.type
_entity.pdbx_description
1 polymer ?
#
loop_
_entity_poly.entity_id
_entity_poly.type
_entity_poly.pdbx_seq_one_letter_code
_entity_poly.pdbx_strand_id
1 'polypeptide(L)'
;VDKETLDYYIDLYTSVGYEVIENSNLDTPNEKIKSLLKDKITSVVGPSGVGKSTTLNNISPNLNLETGEISSKTKRGKHTTRHIEIKEIFKNSYVFDTPGFSSLEIDFIKDREDIKDYFIEFREYSKNCKFHNCMHIKEPGCGVKDAVEKGYIKETRYKNYLNFIEEFDKIRRY
;
A
#
# COMPACT_ATOMS: atom_id res chain seq x y z
N VAL A 1 12.30 -10.78 -7.10
CA VAL A 1 10.92 -11.31 -7.22
C VAL A 1 10.87 -12.00 -8.57
N ASP A 2 10.39 -13.23 -8.64
CA ASP A 2 10.19 -13.92 -9.91
C ASP A 2 9.05 -13.26 -10.72
N LYS A 3 9.06 -13.50 -12.02
CA LYS A 3 8.15 -12.83 -12.96
C LYS A 3 6.68 -13.21 -12.70
N GLU A 4 6.41 -14.46 -12.37
CA GLU A 4 5.04 -14.95 -12.13
C GLU A 4 4.41 -14.24 -10.92
N THR A 5 5.18 -14.10 -9.83
CA THR A 5 4.73 -13.36 -8.65
C THR A 5 4.48 -11.89 -8.96
N LEU A 6 5.34 -11.26 -9.76
CA LEU A 6 5.16 -9.86 -10.16
C LEU A 6 3.90 -9.67 -11.00
N ASP A 7 3.73 -10.49 -12.05
CA ASP A 7 2.57 -10.46 -12.94
C ASP A 7 1.25 -10.66 -12.18
N TYR A 8 1.26 -11.57 -11.19
CA TYR A 8 0.11 -11.78 -10.29
C TYR A 8 -0.30 -10.51 -9.53
N TYR A 9 0.66 -9.80 -8.92
CA TYR A 9 0.35 -8.60 -8.15
C TYR A 9 -0.03 -7.42 -9.06
N ILE A 10 0.58 -7.31 -10.24
CA ILE A 10 0.18 -6.32 -11.24
C ILE A 10 -1.29 -6.54 -11.64
N ASP A 11 -1.66 -7.77 -12.01
CA ASP A 11 -3.04 -8.12 -12.37
C ASP A 11 -4.01 -7.82 -11.23
N LEU A 12 -3.68 -8.27 -10.02
CA LEU A 12 -4.53 -8.10 -8.84
C LEU A 12 -4.81 -6.64 -8.50
N TYR A 13 -3.79 -5.78 -8.42
CA TYR A 13 -4.00 -4.39 -8.05
C TYR A 13 -4.59 -3.57 -9.20
N THR A 14 -4.28 -3.91 -10.45
CA THR A 14 -4.90 -3.30 -11.62
C THR A 14 -6.38 -3.65 -11.72
N SER A 15 -6.76 -4.91 -11.48
CA SER A 15 -8.17 -5.36 -11.51
C SER A 15 -9.03 -4.71 -10.41
N VAL A 16 -8.39 -4.31 -9.30
CA VAL A 16 -9.04 -3.57 -8.21
C VAL A 16 -9.21 -2.08 -8.54
N GLY A 17 -8.50 -1.56 -9.56
CA GLY A 17 -8.60 -0.18 -10.04
C GLY A 17 -7.42 0.72 -9.67
N TYR A 18 -6.32 0.17 -9.14
CA TYR A 18 -5.10 0.94 -8.89
C TYR A 18 -4.23 1.01 -10.14
N GLU A 19 -3.54 2.14 -10.30
CA GLU A 19 -2.45 2.24 -11.28
C GLU A 19 -1.20 1.55 -10.74
N VAL A 20 -0.76 0.49 -11.42
CA VAL A 20 0.48 -0.22 -11.09
C VAL A 20 1.54 0.11 -12.14
N ILE A 21 2.75 0.42 -11.67
CA ILE A 21 3.90 0.73 -12.52
C ILE A 21 5.06 -0.16 -12.11
N GLU A 22 5.53 -0.96 -13.06
CA GLU A 22 6.78 -1.70 -12.89
C GLU A 22 7.97 -0.75 -12.96
N ASN A 23 8.91 -0.88 -12.03
CA ASN A 23 10.10 -0.05 -11.97
C ASN A 23 11.33 -0.86 -11.57
N SER A 24 12.41 -0.65 -12.32
CA SER A 24 13.75 -1.16 -12.03
C SER A 24 14.67 0.01 -11.76
N ASN A 25 15.38 -0.02 -10.64
CA ASN A 25 16.35 1.01 -10.29
C ASN A 25 17.71 0.82 -11.01
N LEU A 26 17.87 -0.26 -11.77
CA LEU A 26 19.07 -0.56 -12.56
C LEU A 26 19.01 0.07 -13.96
N ASP A 27 17.81 0.42 -14.41
CA ASP A 27 17.55 0.97 -15.74
C ASP A 27 17.49 2.51 -15.72
N THR A 28 17.24 3.10 -16.89
CA THR A 28 16.97 4.53 -16.99
C THR A 28 15.74 4.93 -16.16
N PRO A 29 15.67 6.18 -15.66
CA PRO A 29 14.55 6.64 -14.85
C PRO A 29 13.21 6.38 -15.53
N ASN A 30 12.25 5.84 -14.76
CA ASN A 30 10.94 5.53 -15.31
C ASN A 30 10.17 6.84 -15.58
N GLU A 31 10.07 7.21 -16.87
CA GLU A 31 9.42 8.44 -17.32
C GLU A 31 7.94 8.52 -16.93
N LYS A 32 7.26 7.37 -16.76
CA LYS A 32 5.89 7.34 -16.27
C LYS A 32 5.79 7.81 -14.82
N ILE A 33 6.68 7.32 -13.94
CA ILE A 33 6.74 7.79 -12.54
C ILE A 33 7.09 9.27 -12.49
N LYS A 34 8.08 9.70 -13.29
CA LYS A 34 8.47 11.11 -13.39
C LYS A 34 7.30 12.02 -13.81
N SER A 35 6.52 11.61 -14.80
CA SER A 35 5.32 12.34 -15.23
C SER A 35 4.25 12.39 -14.13
N LEU A 36 4.08 11.31 -13.35
CA LEU A 36 3.12 11.28 -12.25
C LEU A 36 3.47 12.23 -11.11
N LEU A 37 4.76 12.49 -10.89
CA LEU A 37 5.26 13.36 -9.83
C LEU A 37 5.18 14.85 -10.19
N LYS A 38 5.11 15.18 -11.49
CA LYS A 38 5.12 16.56 -11.97
C LYS A 38 3.89 17.34 -11.48
N ASP A 39 4.14 18.57 -11.01
CA ASP A 39 3.16 19.52 -10.49
C ASP A 39 2.33 18.96 -9.31
N LYS A 40 2.90 18.02 -8.54
CA LYS A 40 2.24 17.38 -7.39
C LYS A 40 3.10 17.42 -6.13
N ILE A 41 2.43 17.30 -4.99
CA ILE A 41 3.04 16.98 -3.71
C ILE A 41 2.79 15.50 -3.44
N THR A 42 3.85 14.70 -3.35
CA THR A 42 3.78 13.23 -3.28
C THR A 42 4.47 12.68 -2.04
N SER A 43 3.85 11.73 -1.36
CA SER A 43 4.50 10.94 -0.31
C SER A 43 4.90 9.58 -0.88
N VAL A 44 6.16 9.17 -0.68
CA VAL A 44 6.64 7.84 -1.09
C VAL A 44 6.74 6.95 0.14
N VAL A 45 5.92 5.91 0.17
CA VAL A 45 5.77 5.00 1.32
C VAL A 45 6.13 3.57 0.95
N GLY A 46 6.59 2.79 1.92
CA GLY A 46 6.89 1.38 1.76
C GLY A 46 7.96 0.89 2.72
N PRO A 47 8.20 -0.42 2.81
CA PRO A 47 9.14 -0.98 3.77
C PRO A 47 10.58 -0.45 3.61
N SER A 48 11.38 -0.55 4.67
CA SER A 48 12.82 -0.25 4.58
C SER A 48 13.52 -1.22 3.61
N GLY A 49 14.41 -0.69 2.77
CA GLY A 49 15.19 -1.49 1.80
C GLY A 49 14.52 -1.78 0.45
N VAL A 50 13.26 -1.36 0.24
CA VAL A 50 12.56 -1.59 -1.05
C VAL A 50 13.01 -0.68 -2.22
N GLY A 51 13.94 0.25 -1.97
CA GLY A 51 14.52 1.09 -3.01
C GLY A 51 13.88 2.47 -3.24
N LYS A 52 13.02 2.96 -2.31
CA LYS A 52 12.35 4.28 -2.40
C LYS A 52 13.30 5.44 -2.73
N SER A 53 14.36 5.60 -1.92
CA SER A 53 15.34 6.68 -2.07
C SER A 53 16.17 6.53 -3.35
N THR A 54 16.48 5.29 -3.75
CA THR A 54 17.16 5.01 -5.02
C THR A 54 16.28 5.40 -6.22
N THR A 55 15.00 5.04 -6.20
CA THR A 55 14.04 5.44 -7.26
C THR A 55 13.93 6.95 -7.37
N LEU A 56 13.84 7.65 -6.24
CA LEU A 56 13.78 9.10 -6.21
C LEU A 56 15.07 9.76 -6.73
N ASN A 57 16.25 9.29 -6.32
CA ASN A 57 17.53 9.78 -6.83
C ASN A 57 17.68 9.53 -8.34
N ASN A 58 17.19 8.40 -8.87
CA ASN A 58 17.21 8.16 -10.32
C ASN A 58 16.33 9.18 -11.06
N ILE A 59 15.15 9.50 -10.52
CA ILE A 59 14.19 10.43 -11.13
C ILE A 59 14.65 11.89 -11.04
N SER A 60 15.26 12.29 -9.92
CA SER A 60 15.82 13.62 -9.71
C SER A 60 17.18 13.50 -9.01
N PRO A 61 18.29 13.42 -9.77
CA PRO A 61 19.63 13.22 -9.22
C PRO A 61 20.07 14.29 -8.22
N ASN A 62 19.49 15.49 -8.29
CA ASN A 62 19.80 16.60 -7.39
C ASN A 62 19.24 16.42 -5.96
N LEU A 63 18.35 15.44 -5.75
CA LEU A 63 17.78 15.13 -4.44
C LEU A 63 18.82 14.70 -3.40
N ASN A 64 19.89 14.02 -3.84
CA ASN A 64 20.98 13.50 -3.01
C ASN A 64 20.47 12.81 -1.72
N LEU A 65 19.43 11.98 -1.82
CA LEU A 65 18.94 11.21 -0.67
C LEU A 65 19.99 10.19 -0.24
N GLU A 66 20.12 9.96 1.07
CA GLU A 66 20.99 8.90 1.60
C GLU A 66 20.52 7.53 1.07
N THR A 67 21.36 6.87 0.28
CA THR A 67 21.15 5.51 -0.22
C THR A 67 22.21 4.57 0.34
N GLY A 68 21.82 3.45 0.96
CA GLY A 68 22.72 2.42 1.50
C GLY A 68 21.94 1.20 2.02
N GLU A 69 22.64 0.09 2.29
CA GLU A 69 22.04 -1.09 2.94
C GLU A 69 21.48 -0.68 4.31
N ILE A 70 20.17 -0.91 4.50
CA ILE A 70 19.39 -0.68 5.74
C ILE A 70 19.98 0.47 6.57
N SER A 71 19.52 1.70 6.32
CA SER A 71 19.99 2.87 7.08
C SER A 71 20.09 2.48 8.56
N SER A 72 21.28 2.61 9.13
CA SER A 72 21.65 2.21 10.50
C SER A 72 20.87 2.98 11.59
N LYS A 73 19.78 3.65 11.21
CA LYS A 73 18.78 4.32 12.05
C LYS A 73 17.74 3.34 12.65
N THR A 74 17.73 2.05 12.29
CA THR A 74 16.74 1.05 12.75
C THR A 74 17.19 0.15 13.92
N LYS A 75 18.05 0.64 14.83
CA LYS A 75 18.26 -0.06 16.12
C LYS A 75 17.11 0.27 17.06
N ARG A 76 16.19 -0.71 17.22
CA ARG A 76 15.23 -0.93 18.33
C ARG A 76 15.01 0.27 19.27
N GLY A 77 13.81 0.84 19.21
CA GLY A 77 13.27 1.70 20.28
C GLY A 77 12.41 2.82 19.72
N LYS A 78 11.08 2.68 19.84
CA LYS A 78 10.09 3.76 19.73
C LYS A 78 10.30 4.72 18.55
N HIS A 79 9.79 4.32 17.39
CA HIS A 79 9.85 5.08 16.14
C HIS A 79 9.39 6.53 16.36
N THR A 80 10.34 7.46 16.42
CA THR A 80 10.11 8.89 16.28
C THR A 80 11.07 9.41 15.23
N THR A 81 10.74 9.22 13.96
CA THR A 81 11.46 9.96 12.93
C THR A 81 10.95 11.39 12.95
N ARG A 82 11.64 12.24 13.72
CA ARG A 82 11.25 13.64 13.98
C ARG A 82 11.47 14.61 12.81
N HIS A 83 11.93 14.13 11.65
CA HIS A 83 12.16 14.99 10.48
C HIS A 83 11.52 14.36 9.24
N ILE A 84 10.36 14.91 8.86
CA ILE A 84 9.80 14.79 7.51
C ILE A 84 10.36 15.99 6.74
N GLU A 85 11.19 15.75 5.74
CA GLU A 85 11.68 16.79 4.84
C GLU A 85 10.86 16.80 3.55
N ILE A 86 10.41 18.00 3.17
CA ILE A 86 9.80 18.24 1.86
C ILE A 86 10.93 18.67 0.92
N LYS A 87 11.14 17.92 -0.15
CA LYS A 87 12.15 18.24 -1.15
C LYS A 87 11.48 18.55 -2.47
N GLU A 88 11.82 19.69 -3.07
CA GLU A 88 11.43 20.00 -4.43
C GLU A 88 12.24 19.14 -5.40
N ILE A 89 11.57 18.40 -6.27
CA ILE A 89 12.19 17.43 -7.20
C ILE A 89 12.19 17.91 -8.65
N PHE A 90 11.19 18.71 -9.00
CA PHE A 90 11.05 19.49 -10.23
C PHE A 90 10.37 20.79 -9.85
N LYS A 91 10.35 21.76 -10.78
CA LYS A 91 9.56 23.00 -10.58
C LYS A 91 8.13 22.66 -10.13
N ASN A 92 7.69 23.22 -9.01
CA ASN A 92 6.36 23.03 -8.43
C ASN A 92 6.02 21.56 -8.05
N SER A 93 7.01 20.69 -7.91
CA SER A 93 6.81 19.27 -7.62
C SER A 93 7.59 18.88 -6.37
N TYR A 94 6.92 18.30 -5.38
CA TYR A 94 7.49 18.08 -4.06
C TYR A 94 7.32 16.63 -3.63
N VAL A 95 8.34 16.09 -2.94
CA VAL A 95 8.29 14.76 -2.33
C VAL A 95 8.54 14.85 -0.83
N PHE A 96 7.71 14.13 -0.07
CA PHE A 96 7.99 13.80 1.33
C PHE A 96 8.86 12.55 1.37
N ASP A 97 10.09 12.68 1.86
CA ASP A 97 10.90 11.51 2.18
C ASP A 97 10.39 10.93 3.50
N THR A 98 9.58 9.88 3.41
CA THR A 98 9.09 9.17 4.58
C THR A 98 10.04 8.01 4.92
N PRO A 99 10.38 7.83 6.21
CA PRO A 99 11.12 6.66 6.65
C PRO A 99 10.41 5.39 6.23
N GLY A 100 11.18 4.37 5.84
CA GLY A 100 10.59 3.05 5.70
C GLY A 100 10.01 2.56 7.02
N PHE A 101 8.90 1.83 6.93
CA PHE A 101 8.34 1.10 8.06
C PHE A 101 8.77 -0.38 8.01
N SER A 102 8.77 -1.06 9.15
CA SER A 102 8.97 -2.52 9.21
C SER A 102 7.64 -3.28 9.20
N SER A 103 6.60 -2.66 9.73
CA SER A 103 5.25 -3.20 9.85
C SER A 103 4.25 -2.07 9.66
N LEU A 104 3.07 -2.41 9.14
CA LEU A 104 1.93 -1.51 9.11
C LEU A 104 1.21 -1.65 10.45
N GLU A 105 1.04 -0.55 11.18
CA GLU A 105 0.17 -0.51 12.36
C GLU A 105 -1.21 -0.02 11.92
N ILE A 106 -2.28 -0.61 12.46
CA ILE A 106 -3.68 -0.28 12.11
C ILE A 106 -4.48 0.29 13.30
N ASP A 107 -3.80 0.66 14.38
CA ASP A 107 -4.37 1.22 15.61
C ASP A 107 -5.14 2.54 15.39
N PHE A 108 -4.80 3.26 14.31
CA PHE A 108 -5.49 4.45 13.84
C PHE A 108 -6.93 4.17 13.34
N ILE A 109 -7.24 2.92 12.99
CA ILE A 109 -8.61 2.51 12.65
C ILE A 109 -9.42 2.46 13.94
N LYS A 110 -10.53 3.20 13.98
CA LYS A 110 -11.37 3.33 15.18
C LYS A 110 -12.41 2.24 15.23
N ASP A 111 -13.11 2.02 14.13
CA ASP A 111 -14.25 1.13 14.06
C ASP A 111 -13.91 -0.12 13.23
N ARG A 112 -14.30 -1.28 13.76
CA ARG A 112 -14.08 -2.58 13.11
C ARG A 112 -14.79 -2.67 11.76
N GLU A 113 -15.92 -1.97 11.63
CA GLU A 113 -16.74 -1.96 10.43
C GLU A 113 -16.04 -1.26 9.25
N ASP A 114 -15.24 -0.22 9.53
CA ASP A 114 -14.53 0.56 8.50
C ASP A 114 -13.56 -0.30 7.67
N ILE A 115 -13.05 -1.39 8.24
CA ILE A 115 -12.05 -2.26 7.58
C ILE A 115 -12.58 -2.78 6.24
N LYS A 116 -13.87 -3.08 6.13
CA LYS A 116 -14.46 -3.58 4.87
C LYS A 116 -14.50 -2.49 3.79
N ASP A 117 -14.57 -1.22 4.18
CA ASP A 117 -14.70 -0.08 3.27
C ASP A 117 -13.34 0.35 2.68
N TYR A 118 -12.24 -0.09 3.28
CA TYR A 118 -10.88 0.07 2.78
C TYR A 118 -10.50 -0.96 1.69
N PHE A 119 -11.31 -2.01 1.50
CA PHE A 119 -11.22 -2.92 0.36
C PHE A 119 -12.19 -2.42 -0.72
N ILE A 120 -11.70 -1.52 -1.58
CA ILE A 120 -12.54 -0.78 -2.55
C ILE A 120 -13.36 -1.71 -3.47
N GLU A 121 -12.80 -2.87 -3.82
CA GLU A 121 -13.44 -3.87 -4.65
C GLU A 121 -14.67 -4.51 -3.98
N PHE A 122 -14.77 -4.49 -2.65
CA PHE A 122 -15.93 -5.07 -1.96
C PHE A 122 -17.21 -4.28 -2.22
N ARG A 123 -17.11 -2.95 -2.38
CA ARG A 123 -18.27 -2.05 -2.49
C ARG A 123 -19.27 -2.48 -3.56
N GLU A 124 -18.79 -2.99 -4.69
CA GLU A 124 -19.66 -3.46 -5.76
C GLU A 124 -20.43 -4.73 -5.36
N TYR A 125 -19.74 -5.70 -4.78
CA TYR A 125 -20.32 -6.99 -4.44
C TYR A 125 -21.12 -6.98 -3.14
N SER A 126 -20.85 -6.04 -2.23
CA SER A 126 -21.61 -5.85 -1.00
C SER A 126 -23.08 -5.49 -1.26
N LYS A 127 -23.40 -4.93 -2.44
CA LYS A 127 -24.79 -4.67 -2.88
C LYS A 127 -25.62 -5.95 -3.01
N ASN A 128 -24.96 -7.09 -3.24
CA ASN A 128 -25.59 -8.40 -3.39
C ASN A 128 -25.64 -9.17 -2.06
N CYS A 129 -25.26 -8.55 -0.94
CA CYS A 129 -25.41 -9.18 0.37
C CYS A 129 -26.87 -9.27 0.79
N LYS A 130 -27.24 -10.43 1.35
CA LYS A 130 -28.56 -10.65 1.96
C LYS A 130 -28.86 -9.69 3.12
N PHE A 131 -27.83 -9.25 3.84
CA PHE A 131 -27.94 -8.40 5.03
C PHE A 131 -27.28 -7.05 4.79
N HIS A 132 -27.92 -5.97 5.23
CA HIS A 132 -27.39 -4.61 5.08
C HIS A 132 -26.12 -4.38 5.90
N ASN A 133 -26.04 -4.93 7.10
CA ASN A 133 -24.90 -4.81 8.02
C ASN A 133 -23.91 -5.98 7.86
N CYS A 134 -23.81 -6.57 6.67
CA CYS A 134 -22.88 -7.67 6.42
C CYS A 134 -21.44 -7.23 6.66
N MET A 135 -20.71 -8.00 7.47
CA MET A 135 -19.26 -7.90 7.67
C MET A 135 -18.49 -8.81 6.74
N HIS A 136 -19.16 -9.59 5.90
CA HIS A 136 -18.52 -10.49 4.94
C HIS A 136 -17.66 -11.58 5.58
N ILE A 137 -17.90 -11.98 6.83
CA ILE A 137 -17.12 -13.00 7.54
C ILE A 137 -17.94 -14.29 7.61
N LYS A 138 -18.96 -14.32 8.49
CA LYS A 138 -19.76 -15.53 8.79
C LYS A 138 -21.14 -15.50 8.15
N GLU A 139 -21.54 -14.36 7.60
CA GLU A 139 -22.90 -14.13 7.11
C GLU A 139 -23.23 -15.05 5.92
N PRO A 140 -24.41 -15.71 5.92
CA PRO A 140 -24.89 -16.46 4.77
C PRO A 140 -25.40 -15.50 3.69
N GLY A 141 -25.29 -15.89 2.41
CA GLY A 141 -25.72 -15.05 1.29
C GLY A 141 -24.92 -13.75 1.17
N CYS A 142 -23.61 -13.83 1.39
CA CYS A 142 -22.70 -12.69 1.27
C CYS A 142 -22.22 -12.53 -0.18
N GLY A 143 -22.54 -11.41 -0.82
CA GLY A 143 -22.12 -11.12 -2.20
C GLY A 143 -20.60 -11.03 -2.37
N VAL A 144 -19.87 -10.54 -1.37
CA VAL A 144 -18.40 -10.51 -1.39
C VAL A 144 -17.82 -11.93 -1.39
N LYS A 145 -18.34 -12.85 -0.56
CA LYS A 145 -17.85 -14.24 -0.54
C LYS A 145 -18.17 -14.98 -1.85
N ASP A 146 -19.37 -14.76 -2.40
CA ASP A 146 -19.74 -15.29 -3.72
C ASP A 146 -18.82 -14.75 -4.83
N ALA A 147 -18.45 -13.46 -4.77
CA ALA A 147 -17.50 -12.87 -5.70
C ALA A 147 -16.08 -13.43 -5.57
N VAL A 148 -15.65 -13.78 -4.35
CA VAL A 148 -14.40 -14.51 -4.11
C VAL A 148 -14.46 -15.91 -4.72
N GLU A 149 -15.53 -16.66 -4.47
CA GLU A 149 -15.73 -18.02 -5.00
C GLU A 149 -15.75 -18.04 -6.54
N LYS A 150 -16.32 -17.01 -7.17
CA LYS A 150 -16.36 -16.84 -8.63
C LYS A 150 -15.08 -16.26 -9.23
N GLY A 151 -14.10 -15.89 -8.40
CA GLY A 151 -12.82 -15.33 -8.85
C GLY A 151 -12.85 -13.86 -9.25
N TYR A 152 -13.96 -13.15 -9.04
CA TYR A 152 -14.06 -11.71 -9.26
C TYR A 152 -13.27 -10.90 -8.22
N ILE A 153 -13.16 -11.43 -7.00
CA ILE A 153 -12.23 -10.94 -5.98
C ILE A 153 -11.16 -12.02 -5.79
N LYS A 154 -9.89 -11.65 -5.91
CA LYS A 154 -8.78 -12.59 -5.68
C LYS A 154 -8.80 -13.06 -4.22
N GLU A 155 -8.63 -14.37 -4.01
CA GLU A 155 -8.69 -14.99 -2.68
C GLU A 155 -7.72 -14.36 -1.67
N THR A 156 -6.53 -13.94 -2.12
CA THR A 156 -5.52 -13.26 -1.29
C THR A 156 -6.02 -11.93 -0.73
N ARG A 157 -6.84 -11.17 -1.48
CA ARG A 157 -7.46 -9.93 -0.99
C ARG A 157 -8.42 -10.22 0.16
N TYR A 158 -9.28 -11.23 0.02
CA TYR A 158 -10.20 -11.62 1.07
C TYR A 158 -9.48 -12.20 2.30
N LYS A 159 -8.41 -12.99 2.11
CA LYS A 159 -7.54 -13.43 3.21
C LYS A 159 -6.91 -12.26 3.96
N ASN A 160 -6.39 -11.26 3.24
CA ASN A 160 -5.84 -10.04 3.87
C ASN A 160 -6.91 -9.27 4.65
N TYR A 161 -8.14 -9.18 4.13
CA TYR A 161 -9.26 -8.59 4.86
C TYR A 161 -9.50 -9.29 6.21
N LEU A 162 -9.57 -10.62 6.21
CA LEU A 162 -9.73 -11.40 7.45
C LEU A 162 -8.55 -11.22 8.42
N ASN A 163 -7.32 -11.12 7.90
CA ASN A 163 -6.13 -10.86 8.73
C ASN A 163 -6.21 -9.49 9.42
N PHE A 164 -6.62 -8.43 8.70
CA PHE A 164 -6.78 -7.10 9.31
C PHE A 164 -7.89 -7.06 10.35
N ILE A 165 -8.98 -7.80 10.12
CA ILE A 165 -10.04 -7.96 11.12
C ILE A 165 -9.49 -8.63 12.39
N GLU A 166 -8.71 -9.71 12.25
CA GLU A 166 -8.11 -10.40 13.38
C GLU A 166 -7.08 -9.54 14.12
N GLU A 167 -6.26 -8.78 13.37
CA GLU A 167 -5.29 -7.83 13.93
C GLU A 167 -5.99 -6.72 14.72
N PHE A 168 -7.07 -6.15 14.19
CA PHE A 168 -7.88 -5.15 14.89
C PHE A 168 -8.45 -5.72 16.20
N ASP A 169 -9.02 -6.93 16.13
CA ASP A 169 -9.58 -7.62 17.30
C ASP A 169 -8.49 -7.92 18.36
N LYS A 170 -7.24 -8.17 17.96
CA LYS A 170 -6.11 -8.34 18.87
C LYS A 170 -5.69 -7.03 19.54
N ILE A 171 -5.58 -5.94 18.78
CA ILE A 171 -5.15 -4.63 19.32
C ILE A 171 -6.13 -4.11 20.39
N ARG A 172 -7.44 -4.34 20.23
CA ARG A 172 -8.49 -3.84 21.14
C ARG A 172 -8.82 -4.78 22.31
N ARG A 173 -8.23 -5.98 22.37
CA ARG A 173 -8.37 -6.90 23.52
C ARG A 173 -7.47 -6.55 24.69
N TYR A 174 -6.49 -5.68 24.46
CA TYR A 174 -5.53 -5.17 25.44
C TYR A 174 -5.71 -3.65 25.59
#